data_AF-A0A4S8P3C3-F1
#
_entry.id   AF-A0A4S8P3C3-F1
#
_cell.length_a   1.000
_cell.length_b   1.000
_cell.length_c   1.000
_cell.angle_alpha   90.00
_cell.angle_beta   90.00
_cell.angle_gamma   90.00
#
_symmetry.space_group_name_H-M   'P 1'
#
loop_
_entity.id
_entity.type
_entity.pdbx_description
1 polymer ?
#
loop_
_entity_poly.entity_id
_entity_poly.type
_entity_poly.pdbx_seq_one_letter_code
_entity_poly.pdbx_strand_id
1 'polypeptide(L)'
;MRALTVEAGRQGSLALEEIEEPVPGEGDLLVDAIALGVCGTDRDLTEGEYGWAPSGSKRLVIGHESLGRVRTAPEGSGFAPGDLVVGVVRRPDPVPCGACARGLFDNCRNGDYTERGIKEIDGFGSEAWTIEADYAVKLDPALSEVGVLMEPMSVLAKAWEQIDRVGGRSWFEPKTVLVLGAGPIGLLAALVGAQRGLEVHVLDRTDEGPKPELVRALGATYHTDGLAAAIEKGEPDIVIEATGAPALVFDAMAATGAYGVTCLTGVTPTGRKVEVDAGGLNRELVLENDVVVGSVNANLTHFTKAAEILAASDRDWLQGLITRRIPLEDYEQAFGHTGPEDVKIVIDFASLDLRLLKRGCAPACGRGRVRGMSTTTLWRPCGPAELALVRESGWTAWPPRLPEQPIFYPVLNEDYAIRIARDWNAPRAGVGYVTRFDVDRAFAERYPVQRVGGDTILELWVPAEELDEFNRHIVGRIEAVGEYR
;
A
#
# COMPACT_ATOMS: atom_id res chain seq x y z
N MET A 1 -13.94 -19.08 7.15
CA MET A 1 -12.85 -18.10 6.94
C MET A 1 -13.12 -16.85 7.78
N ARG A 2 -12.10 -16.04 8.07
CA ARG A 2 -12.24 -14.79 8.82
C ARG A 2 -12.54 -13.62 7.88
N ALA A 3 -13.37 -12.67 8.34
CA ALA A 3 -13.71 -11.46 7.60
C ALA A 3 -13.93 -10.26 8.54
N LEU A 4 -13.52 -9.09 8.09
CA LEU A 4 -13.78 -7.79 8.71
C LEU A 4 -15.19 -7.36 8.36
N THR A 5 -16.03 -7.17 9.37
CA THR A 5 -17.44 -6.86 9.21
C THR A 5 -17.86 -5.66 10.03
N VAL A 6 -18.93 -5.01 9.59
CA VAL A 6 -19.69 -4.02 10.37
C VAL A 6 -21.18 -4.34 10.30
N GLU A 7 -21.94 -3.88 11.29
CA GLU A 7 -23.39 -3.72 11.17
C GLU A 7 -23.67 -2.35 10.54
N ALA A 8 -24.26 -2.31 9.34
CA ALA A 8 -24.49 -1.06 8.62
C ALA A 8 -25.37 -0.09 9.44
N GLY A 9 -24.93 1.17 9.57
CA GLY A 9 -25.59 2.20 10.36
C GLY A 9 -25.41 2.08 11.88
N ARG A 10 -24.50 1.22 12.37
CA ARG A 10 -24.21 1.05 13.80
C ARG A 10 -22.74 1.34 14.11
N GLN A 11 -22.50 2.41 14.85
CA GLN A 11 -21.18 2.77 15.36
C GLN A 11 -20.57 1.67 16.24
N GLY A 12 -19.26 1.46 16.11
CA GLY A 12 -18.50 0.54 16.97
C GLY A 12 -18.88 -0.93 16.76
N SER A 13 -19.42 -1.25 15.57
CA SER A 13 -19.79 -2.62 15.18
C SER A 13 -18.69 -3.35 14.42
N LEU A 14 -17.52 -2.73 14.23
CA LEU A 14 -16.37 -3.35 13.58
C LEU A 14 -15.95 -4.62 14.33
N ALA A 15 -15.94 -5.75 13.62
CA ALA A 15 -15.57 -7.05 14.17
C ALA A 15 -14.78 -7.89 13.16
N LEU A 16 -13.98 -8.83 13.68
CA LEU A 16 -13.44 -9.93 12.90
C LEU A 16 -14.29 -11.18 13.18
N GLU A 17 -15.06 -11.60 12.19
CA GLU A 17 -16.02 -12.70 12.32
C GLU A 17 -15.59 -13.93 11.50
N GLU A 18 -15.96 -15.12 11.98
CA GLU A 18 -15.91 -16.33 11.16
C GLU A 18 -17.16 -16.43 10.29
N ILE A 19 -16.95 -16.47 8.97
CA ILE A 19 -18.00 -16.61 7.96
C ILE A 19 -17.72 -17.80 7.04
N GLU A 20 -18.74 -18.24 6.31
CA GLU A 20 -18.59 -19.29 5.30
C GLU A 20 -17.62 -18.84 4.20
N GLU A 21 -16.83 -19.77 3.69
CA GLU A 21 -15.93 -19.51 2.57
C GLU A 21 -16.75 -19.34 1.28
N PRO A 22 -16.44 -18.34 0.42
CA PRO A 22 -17.27 -18.04 -0.72
C PRO A 22 -17.09 -19.12 -1.78
N VAL A 23 -18.21 -19.50 -2.40
CA VAL A 23 -18.21 -20.42 -3.53
C VAL A 23 -18.28 -19.60 -4.82
N PRO A 24 -17.30 -19.70 -5.74
CA PRO A 24 -17.34 -18.96 -7.00
C PRO A 24 -18.55 -19.39 -7.84
N GLY A 25 -19.26 -18.40 -8.39
CA GLY A 25 -20.30 -18.63 -9.39
C GLY A 25 -19.72 -18.99 -10.76
N GLU A 26 -20.61 -19.21 -11.73
CA GLU A 26 -20.21 -19.40 -13.12
C GLU A 26 -19.61 -18.09 -13.67
N GLY A 27 -18.34 -18.14 -14.09
CA GLY A 27 -17.61 -16.96 -14.58
C GLY A 27 -16.81 -16.20 -13.52
N ASP A 28 -16.88 -16.61 -12.25
CA ASP A 28 -16.17 -15.96 -11.17
C ASP A 28 -14.79 -16.56 -10.92
N LEU A 29 -13.85 -15.69 -10.58
CA LEU A 29 -12.59 -16.05 -9.94
C LEU A 29 -12.83 -16.32 -8.45
N LEU A 30 -12.09 -17.27 -7.88
CA LEU A 30 -11.87 -17.34 -6.43
C LEU A 30 -10.47 -16.84 -6.15
N VAL A 31 -10.35 -15.91 -5.20
CA VAL A 31 -9.10 -15.18 -4.94
C VAL A 31 -8.75 -15.26 -3.46
N ASP A 32 -7.50 -15.60 -3.17
CA ASP A 32 -6.91 -15.49 -1.84
C ASP A 32 -6.49 -14.04 -1.58
N ALA A 33 -6.98 -13.44 -0.50
CA ALA A 33 -6.57 -12.09 -0.14
C ALA A 33 -5.09 -12.06 0.25
N ILE A 34 -4.36 -11.05 -0.23
CA ILE A 34 -2.98 -10.75 0.17
C ILE A 34 -2.99 -9.56 1.13
N ALA A 35 -3.64 -8.48 0.72
CA ALA A 35 -3.67 -7.22 1.44
C ALA A 35 -4.97 -6.47 1.20
N LEU A 36 -5.40 -5.70 2.19
CA LEU A 36 -6.51 -4.75 2.09
C LEU A 36 -6.03 -3.37 2.55
N GLY A 37 -6.21 -2.36 1.71
CA GLY A 37 -5.94 -0.98 2.08
C GLY A 37 -7.09 -0.41 2.92
N VAL A 38 -6.76 0.47 3.87
CA VAL A 38 -7.73 1.18 4.70
C VAL A 38 -7.72 2.66 4.34
N CYS A 39 -8.90 3.25 4.10
CA CYS A 39 -9.06 4.66 3.76
C CYS A 39 -10.10 5.37 4.66
N GLY A 40 -10.39 6.64 4.36
CA GLY A 40 -11.39 7.43 5.09
C GLY A 40 -12.79 6.79 5.04
N THR A 41 -13.20 6.31 3.87
CA THR A 41 -14.51 5.66 3.69
C THR A 41 -14.67 4.43 4.60
N ASP A 42 -13.61 3.63 4.79
CA ASP A 42 -13.70 2.49 5.70
C ASP A 42 -13.89 2.93 7.16
N ARG A 43 -13.34 4.09 7.57
CA ARG A 43 -13.57 4.64 8.91
C ARG A 43 -15.00 5.15 9.07
N ASP A 44 -15.54 5.85 8.07
CA ASP A 44 -16.93 6.31 8.08
C ASP A 44 -17.93 5.14 8.22
N LEU A 45 -17.63 3.98 7.61
CA LEU A 45 -18.38 2.74 7.79
C LEU A 45 -18.36 2.27 9.25
N THR A 46 -17.20 2.31 9.91
CA THR A 46 -17.07 1.89 11.33
C THR A 46 -17.77 2.84 12.31
N GLU A 47 -17.89 4.12 11.93
CA GLU A 47 -18.60 5.14 12.71
C GLU A 47 -20.12 5.06 12.52
N GLY A 48 -20.60 4.27 11.55
CA GLY A 48 -22.02 4.10 11.23
C GLY A 48 -22.63 5.31 10.51
N GLU A 49 -21.80 6.23 10.02
CA GLU A 49 -22.22 7.42 9.27
C GLU A 49 -22.55 7.11 7.81
N TYR A 50 -22.02 6.00 7.30
CA TYR A 50 -22.09 5.59 5.90
C TYR A 50 -22.24 4.07 5.75
N GLY A 51 -22.65 3.59 4.57
CA GLY A 51 -22.67 2.18 4.21
C GLY A 51 -24.03 1.48 4.21
N TRP A 52 -24.17 0.47 3.35
CA TRP A 52 -25.38 -0.32 3.17
C TRP A 52 -25.03 -1.80 3.07
N ALA A 53 -25.62 -2.63 3.94
CA ALA A 53 -25.43 -4.08 3.89
C ALA A 53 -26.16 -4.69 2.66
N PRO A 54 -25.74 -5.87 2.18
CA PRO A 54 -26.46 -6.61 1.15
C PRO A 54 -27.92 -6.87 1.55
N SER A 55 -28.80 -6.96 0.55
CA SER A 55 -30.23 -7.16 0.77
C SER A 55 -30.51 -8.40 1.64
N GLY A 56 -31.30 -8.23 2.69
CA GLY A 56 -31.60 -9.30 3.66
C GLY A 56 -30.55 -9.50 4.75
N SER A 57 -29.45 -8.76 4.74
CA SER A 57 -28.41 -8.76 5.76
C SER A 57 -28.37 -7.43 6.53
N LYS A 58 -27.90 -7.47 7.78
CA LYS A 58 -27.45 -6.27 8.52
C LYS A 58 -25.93 -6.14 8.54
N ARG A 59 -25.23 -7.24 8.26
CA ARG A 59 -23.78 -7.38 8.24
C ARG A 59 -23.26 -7.03 6.85
N LEU A 60 -22.22 -6.24 6.79
CA LEU A 60 -21.43 -5.92 5.59
C LEU A 60 -19.98 -6.34 5.83
N VAL A 61 -19.41 -7.17 4.96
CA VAL A 61 -17.95 -7.33 4.89
C VAL A 61 -17.39 -6.04 4.30
N ILE A 62 -16.48 -5.37 5.00
CA ILE A 62 -15.93 -4.08 4.57
C ILE A 62 -14.69 -4.24 3.67
N GLY A 63 -14.16 -3.13 3.19
CA GLY A 63 -12.92 -3.08 2.41
C GLY A 63 -13.16 -3.09 0.91
N HIS A 64 -12.66 -2.05 0.23
CA HIS A 64 -12.80 -1.85 -1.22
C HIS A 64 -11.46 -1.81 -1.96
N GLU A 65 -10.36 -1.56 -1.25
CA GLU A 65 -9.00 -1.49 -1.81
C GLU A 65 -8.29 -2.84 -1.69
N SER A 66 -8.58 -3.75 -2.61
CA SER A 66 -8.10 -5.12 -2.56
C SER A 66 -6.73 -5.33 -3.21
N LEU A 67 -6.00 -6.34 -2.72
CA LEU A 67 -4.96 -7.06 -3.43
C LEU A 67 -5.09 -8.55 -3.12
N GLY A 68 -5.12 -9.39 -4.16
CA GLY A 68 -5.25 -10.82 -3.99
C GLY A 68 -4.52 -11.63 -5.06
N ARG A 69 -4.47 -12.95 -4.84
CA ARG A 69 -3.91 -13.92 -5.76
C ARG A 69 -4.99 -14.87 -6.22
N VAL A 70 -5.14 -15.02 -7.53
CA VAL A 70 -6.13 -15.94 -8.10
C VAL A 70 -5.85 -17.35 -7.59
N ARG A 71 -6.81 -17.95 -6.91
CA ARG A 71 -6.78 -19.35 -6.47
C ARG A 71 -7.31 -20.25 -7.58
N THR A 72 -8.47 -19.92 -8.11
CA THR A 72 -9.08 -20.60 -9.27
C THR A 72 -9.70 -19.58 -10.22
N ALA A 73 -9.71 -19.92 -11.50
CA ALA A 73 -10.27 -19.10 -12.57
C ALA A 73 -11.05 -19.99 -13.55
N PRO A 74 -12.17 -19.51 -14.12
CA PRO A 74 -12.87 -20.19 -15.21
C PRO A 74 -11.98 -20.26 -16.46
N GLU A 75 -12.15 -21.31 -17.25
CA GLU A 75 -11.48 -21.45 -18.54
C GLU A 75 -11.86 -20.28 -19.46
N GLY A 76 -10.88 -19.71 -20.18
CA GLY A 76 -11.12 -18.59 -21.09
C GLY A 76 -11.31 -17.22 -20.45
N SER A 77 -11.30 -17.12 -19.12
CA SER A 77 -11.42 -15.84 -18.39
C SER A 77 -10.24 -14.87 -18.57
N GLY A 78 -9.11 -15.35 -19.11
CA GLY A 78 -7.87 -14.56 -19.19
C GLY A 78 -7.04 -14.55 -17.90
N PHE A 79 -7.49 -15.24 -16.85
CA PHE A 79 -6.79 -15.39 -15.58
C PHE A 79 -6.31 -16.82 -15.37
N ALA A 80 -5.21 -16.97 -14.64
CA ALA A 80 -4.65 -18.24 -14.22
C ALA A 80 -4.41 -18.24 -12.70
N PRO A 81 -4.46 -19.41 -12.04
CA PRO A 81 -4.02 -19.55 -10.65
C PRO A 81 -2.63 -18.97 -10.45
N GLY A 82 -2.47 -18.16 -9.41
CA GLY A 82 -1.23 -17.46 -9.09
C GLY A 82 -1.14 -16.02 -9.61
N ASP A 83 -2.01 -15.61 -10.54
CA ASP A 83 -2.05 -14.22 -11.03
C ASP A 83 -2.34 -13.24 -9.88
N LEU A 84 -1.65 -12.10 -9.89
CA LEU A 84 -1.92 -10.98 -8.98
C LEU A 84 -3.11 -10.19 -9.53
N VAL A 85 -4.12 -9.96 -8.68
CA VAL A 85 -5.39 -9.38 -9.10
C VAL A 85 -5.93 -8.41 -8.06
N VAL A 86 -6.64 -7.40 -8.54
CA VAL A 86 -7.44 -6.47 -7.74
C VAL A 86 -8.85 -6.42 -8.29
N GLY A 87 -9.81 -6.15 -7.42
CA GLY A 87 -11.21 -6.08 -7.80
C GLY A 87 -11.71 -4.66 -8.01
N VAL A 88 -12.45 -4.44 -9.10
CA VAL A 88 -13.18 -3.19 -9.33
C VAL A 88 -14.33 -3.07 -8.32
N VAL A 89 -14.49 -1.88 -7.74
CA VAL A 89 -15.39 -1.65 -6.60
C VAL A 89 -16.85 -1.60 -7.03
N ARG A 90 -17.19 -0.80 -8.05
CA ARG A 90 -18.57 -0.54 -8.43
C ARG A 90 -19.10 -1.57 -9.43
N ARG A 91 -20.37 -1.94 -9.29
CA ARG A 91 -21.16 -2.62 -10.35
C ARG A 91 -22.20 -1.66 -10.92
N PRO A 92 -22.54 -1.79 -12.21
CA PRO A 92 -23.51 -0.91 -12.85
C PRO A 92 -24.89 -1.02 -12.18
N ASP A 93 -25.65 0.06 -12.33
CA ASP A 93 -27.05 0.09 -11.98
C ASP A 93 -27.84 -1.02 -12.72
N PRO A 94 -28.72 -1.78 -12.03
CA PRO A 94 -29.49 -2.86 -12.65
C PRO A 94 -30.44 -2.37 -13.74
N VAL A 95 -30.89 -1.11 -13.66
CA VAL A 95 -31.66 -0.44 -14.71
C VAL A 95 -30.77 0.64 -15.31
N PRO A 96 -29.92 0.30 -16.29
CA PRO A 96 -28.81 1.16 -16.68
C PRO A 96 -29.27 2.53 -17.18
N CYS A 97 -28.81 3.59 -16.53
CA CYS A 97 -28.93 4.95 -17.04
C CYS A 97 -28.08 5.14 -18.32
N GLY A 98 -28.16 6.31 -18.95
CA GLY A 98 -27.38 6.59 -20.17
C GLY A 98 -25.87 6.38 -20.03
N ALA A 99 -25.28 6.61 -18.86
CA ALA A 99 -23.87 6.36 -18.60
C ALA A 99 -23.59 4.85 -18.42
N CYS A 100 -24.32 4.19 -17.53
CA CYS A 100 -24.20 2.74 -17.29
C CYS A 100 -24.41 1.92 -18.57
N ALA A 101 -25.38 2.28 -19.41
CA ALA A 101 -25.66 1.61 -20.68
C ALA A 101 -24.51 1.71 -21.70
N ARG A 102 -23.55 2.62 -21.46
CA ARG A 102 -22.32 2.79 -22.25
C ARG A 102 -21.08 2.27 -21.54
N GLY A 103 -21.27 1.51 -20.45
CA GLY A 103 -20.18 1.01 -19.61
C GLY A 103 -19.56 2.06 -18.70
N LEU A 104 -20.09 3.28 -18.61
CA LEU A 104 -19.55 4.37 -17.77
C LEU A 104 -20.22 4.40 -16.38
N PHE A 105 -20.24 3.26 -15.69
CA PHE A 105 -20.98 3.06 -14.44
C PHE A 105 -20.43 3.88 -13.25
N ASP A 106 -19.17 4.28 -13.31
CA ASP A 106 -18.55 5.25 -12.41
C ASP A 106 -19.23 6.64 -12.47
N ASN A 107 -19.99 6.92 -13.54
CA ASN A 107 -20.80 8.12 -13.75
C ASN A 107 -22.30 7.81 -13.75
N CYS A 108 -22.73 6.78 -13.00
CA CYS A 108 -24.14 6.46 -12.83
C CYS A 108 -24.95 7.69 -12.37
N ARG A 109 -26.17 7.82 -12.90
CA ARG A 109 -27.07 8.96 -12.65
C ARG A 109 -28.33 8.62 -11.85
N ASN A 110 -28.65 7.33 -11.76
CA ASN A 110 -29.81 6.84 -11.05
C ASN A 110 -29.49 6.67 -9.56
N GLY A 111 -28.28 6.17 -9.28
CA GLY A 111 -27.81 5.94 -7.93
C GLY A 111 -27.99 4.50 -7.44
N ASP A 112 -28.67 3.62 -8.17
CA ASP A 112 -28.92 2.22 -7.74
C ASP A 112 -27.76 1.27 -8.12
N TYR A 113 -26.55 1.80 -8.26
CA TYR A 113 -25.33 1.00 -8.36
C TYR A 113 -24.96 0.39 -7.01
N THR A 114 -24.17 -0.68 -7.02
CA THR A 114 -23.58 -1.28 -5.82
C THR A 114 -22.06 -1.07 -5.78
N GLU A 115 -21.47 -1.08 -4.59
CA GLU A 115 -20.02 -0.91 -4.37
C GLU A 115 -19.53 -1.91 -3.34
N ARG A 116 -18.54 -2.73 -3.71
CA ARG A 116 -17.97 -3.75 -2.82
C ARG A 116 -17.41 -3.13 -1.55
N GLY A 117 -17.93 -3.60 -0.43
CA GLY A 117 -17.50 -3.18 0.91
C GLY A 117 -18.08 -1.86 1.36
N ILE A 118 -18.98 -1.26 0.57
CA ILE A 118 -19.57 0.05 0.84
C ILE A 118 -21.09 0.00 0.71
N LYS A 119 -21.60 -0.47 -0.44
CA LYS A 119 -23.02 -0.37 -0.79
C LYS A 119 -23.57 -1.66 -1.38
N GLU A 120 -24.37 -2.35 -0.56
CA GLU A 120 -25.27 -3.45 -0.92
C GLU A 120 -24.58 -4.72 -1.47
N ILE A 121 -23.25 -4.79 -1.41
CA ILE A 121 -22.48 -5.97 -1.79
C ILE A 121 -21.22 -6.08 -0.91
N ASP A 122 -20.95 -7.28 -0.43
CA ASP A 122 -19.82 -7.58 0.46
C ASP A 122 -18.48 -7.22 -0.19
N GLY A 123 -17.57 -6.67 0.62
CA GLY A 123 -16.26 -6.19 0.25
C GLY A 123 -15.21 -7.28 0.06
N PHE A 124 -13.95 -6.85 0.15
CA PHE A 124 -12.78 -7.69 -0.03
C PHE A 124 -12.05 -8.02 1.28
N GLY A 125 -12.51 -7.49 2.41
CA GLY A 125 -11.91 -7.66 3.73
C GLY A 125 -12.13 -9.05 4.34
N SER A 126 -11.87 -10.12 3.59
CA SER A 126 -11.96 -11.51 4.01
C SER A 126 -10.80 -12.33 3.47
N GLU A 127 -10.45 -13.44 4.14
CA GLU A 127 -9.28 -14.27 3.75
C GLU A 127 -9.35 -14.80 2.30
N ALA A 128 -10.57 -14.97 1.77
CA ALA A 128 -10.82 -15.23 0.36
C ALA A 128 -12.07 -14.47 -0.10
N TRP A 129 -12.16 -14.18 -1.40
CA TRP A 129 -13.30 -13.52 -2.01
C TRP A 129 -13.49 -13.98 -3.46
N THR A 130 -14.72 -13.91 -3.95
CA THR A 130 -15.03 -14.17 -5.36
C THR A 130 -15.18 -12.86 -6.11
N ILE A 131 -14.89 -12.87 -7.41
CA ILE A 131 -15.15 -11.73 -8.29
C ILE A 131 -15.43 -12.19 -9.71
N GLU A 132 -16.36 -11.54 -10.38
CA GLU A 132 -16.63 -11.76 -11.79
C GLU A 132 -15.38 -11.39 -12.62
N ALA A 133 -15.00 -12.22 -13.60
CA ALA A 133 -13.77 -12.00 -14.38
C ALA A 133 -13.71 -10.62 -15.05
N ASP A 134 -14.85 -10.08 -15.48
CA ASP A 134 -14.96 -8.76 -16.14
C ASP A 134 -14.71 -7.58 -15.18
N TYR A 135 -14.70 -7.83 -13.87
CA TYR A 135 -14.42 -6.83 -12.83
C TYR A 135 -13.11 -7.10 -12.08
N ALA A 136 -12.32 -8.07 -12.56
CA ALA A 136 -10.98 -8.35 -12.09
C ALA A 136 -9.95 -7.64 -12.98
N VAL A 137 -8.90 -7.07 -12.38
CA VAL A 137 -7.79 -6.47 -13.13
C VAL A 137 -6.48 -7.11 -12.70
N LYS A 138 -5.72 -7.60 -13.69
CA LYS A 138 -4.42 -8.26 -13.48
C LYS A 138 -3.31 -7.22 -13.28
N LEU A 139 -2.40 -7.49 -12.36
CA LEU A 139 -1.24 -6.64 -12.08
C LEU A 139 0.05 -7.30 -12.53
N ASP A 140 1.07 -6.47 -12.78
CA ASP A 140 2.44 -6.95 -12.88
C ASP A 140 2.85 -7.66 -11.57
N PRO A 141 3.38 -8.89 -11.60
CA PRO A 141 3.85 -9.59 -10.41
C PRO A 141 4.86 -8.80 -9.56
N ALA A 142 5.60 -7.86 -10.15
CA ALA A 142 6.53 -6.97 -9.45
C ALA A 142 5.84 -6.00 -8.48
N LEU A 143 4.52 -5.82 -8.59
CA LEU A 143 3.69 -5.00 -7.70
C LEU A 143 3.13 -5.81 -6.52
N SER A 144 3.61 -7.03 -6.24
CA SER A 144 3.05 -7.88 -5.18
C SER A 144 3.02 -7.27 -3.78
N GLU A 145 3.91 -6.31 -3.51
CA GLU A 145 3.97 -5.63 -2.22
C GLU A 145 3.13 -4.34 -2.22
N VAL A 146 3.04 -3.63 -3.34
CA VAL A 146 2.43 -2.29 -3.41
C VAL A 146 1.12 -2.24 -4.18
N GLY A 147 0.68 -3.37 -4.74
CA GLY A 147 -0.50 -3.48 -5.62
C GLY A 147 -1.82 -3.12 -4.93
N VAL A 148 -1.85 -3.09 -3.60
CA VAL A 148 -3.00 -2.59 -2.82
C VAL A 148 -3.27 -1.10 -3.07
N LEU A 149 -2.28 -0.34 -3.58
CA LEU A 149 -2.44 1.06 -4.00
C LEU A 149 -3.20 1.22 -5.32
N MET A 150 -3.61 0.13 -5.96
CA MET A 150 -4.22 0.16 -7.28
C MET A 150 -5.60 0.82 -7.29
N GLU A 151 -6.47 0.47 -6.34
CA GLU A 151 -7.79 1.10 -6.21
C GLU A 151 -7.67 2.62 -6.02
N PRO A 152 -6.89 3.15 -5.05
CA PRO A 152 -6.78 4.59 -4.90
C PRO A 152 -6.11 5.25 -6.11
N MET A 153 -5.14 4.60 -6.76
CA MET A 153 -4.58 5.11 -8.02
C MET A 153 -5.62 5.17 -9.14
N SER A 154 -6.59 4.25 -9.19
CA SER A 154 -7.66 4.27 -10.21
C SER A 154 -8.57 5.49 -10.08
N VAL A 155 -8.81 5.97 -8.86
CA VAL A 155 -9.54 7.21 -8.59
C VAL A 155 -8.78 8.41 -9.16
N LEU A 156 -7.45 8.45 -9.00
CA LEU A 156 -6.62 9.51 -9.59
C LEU A 156 -6.50 9.38 -11.10
N ALA A 157 -6.45 8.18 -11.66
CA ALA A 157 -6.47 7.97 -13.10
C ALA A 157 -7.75 8.58 -13.73
N LYS A 158 -8.92 8.39 -13.08
CA LYS A 158 -10.16 9.07 -13.47
C LYS A 158 -10.08 10.58 -13.29
N ALA A 159 -9.61 11.07 -12.14
CA ALA A 159 -9.51 12.50 -11.87
C ALA A 159 -8.67 13.22 -12.93
N TRP A 160 -7.50 12.67 -13.26
CA TRP A 160 -6.64 13.18 -14.32
C TRP A 160 -7.26 13.09 -15.71
N GLU A 161 -7.98 12.01 -16.05
CA GLU A 161 -8.76 11.92 -17.29
C GLU A 161 -9.80 13.04 -17.38
N GLN A 162 -10.50 13.33 -16.28
CA GLN A 162 -11.51 14.38 -16.23
C GLN A 162 -10.87 15.77 -16.36
N ILE A 163 -9.74 16.02 -15.70
CA ILE A 163 -8.94 17.24 -15.85
C ILE A 163 -8.59 17.46 -17.33
N ASP A 164 -8.05 16.44 -18.00
CA ASP A 164 -7.67 16.53 -19.42
C ASP A 164 -8.88 16.84 -20.31
N ARG A 165 -10.03 16.18 -20.06
CA ARG A 165 -11.26 16.39 -20.83
C ARG A 165 -11.84 17.78 -20.65
N VAL A 166 -11.89 18.30 -19.42
CA VAL A 166 -12.43 19.64 -19.17
C VAL A 166 -11.45 20.73 -19.56
N GLY A 167 -10.13 20.52 -19.41
CA GLY A 167 -9.12 21.44 -19.92
C GLY A 167 -9.18 21.54 -21.44
N GLY A 168 -9.40 20.42 -22.14
CA GLY A 168 -9.54 20.34 -23.60
C GLY A 168 -10.74 21.05 -24.23
N ARG A 169 -11.51 21.85 -23.46
CA ARG A 169 -12.50 22.80 -24.00
C ARG A 169 -11.85 23.92 -24.82
N SER A 170 -10.54 24.17 -24.63
CA SER A 170 -9.72 25.12 -25.38
C SER A 170 -8.26 24.65 -25.40
N TRP A 171 -7.34 25.57 -25.72
CA TRP A 171 -5.90 25.36 -25.55
C TRP A 171 -5.56 25.16 -24.07
N PHE A 172 -4.97 24.01 -23.73
CA PHE A 172 -4.65 23.61 -22.37
C PHE A 172 -3.29 22.90 -22.34
N GLU A 173 -2.28 23.63 -21.88
CA GLU A 173 -0.89 23.16 -21.72
C GLU A 173 -0.42 23.48 -20.29
N PRO A 174 -0.97 22.78 -19.28
CA PRO A 174 -0.64 23.04 -17.89
C PRO A 174 0.84 22.77 -17.65
N LYS A 175 1.46 23.63 -16.83
CA LYS A 175 2.84 23.53 -16.38
C LYS A 175 2.91 23.19 -14.90
N THR A 176 1.97 23.69 -14.11
CA THR A 176 2.02 23.56 -12.65
C THR A 176 0.76 22.92 -12.09
N VAL A 177 0.94 22.01 -11.13
CA VAL A 177 -0.14 21.44 -10.33
C VAL A 177 0.09 21.69 -8.83
N LEU A 178 -0.94 22.17 -8.15
CA LEU A 178 -0.99 22.26 -6.70
C LEU A 178 -1.92 21.17 -6.16
N VAL A 179 -1.37 20.26 -5.37
CA VAL A 179 -2.11 19.22 -4.66
C VAL A 179 -2.34 19.67 -3.22
N LEU A 180 -3.59 19.62 -2.77
CA LEU A 180 -3.97 19.96 -1.41
C LEU A 180 -4.20 18.67 -0.62
N GLY A 181 -3.35 18.43 0.38
CA GLY A 181 -3.29 17.22 1.18
C GLY A 181 -2.19 16.27 0.71
N ALA A 182 -1.38 15.78 1.65
CA ALA A 182 -0.33 14.78 1.45
C ALA A 182 -0.71 13.41 2.05
N GLY A 183 -2.00 13.07 2.03
CA GLY A 183 -2.48 11.71 2.24
C GLY A 183 -2.31 10.83 1.00
N PRO A 184 -2.75 9.56 1.03
CA PRO A 184 -2.59 8.63 -0.11
C PRO A 184 -3.08 9.19 -1.45
N ILE A 185 -4.28 9.77 -1.49
CA ILE A 185 -4.86 10.34 -2.72
C ILE A 185 -3.99 11.49 -3.26
N GLY A 186 -3.58 12.41 -2.39
CA GLY A 186 -2.75 13.55 -2.77
C GLY A 186 -1.35 13.15 -3.23
N LEU A 187 -0.69 12.23 -2.53
CA LEU A 187 0.64 11.75 -2.93
C LEU A 187 0.59 10.99 -4.26
N LEU A 188 -0.44 10.18 -4.50
CA LEU A 188 -0.64 9.52 -5.80
C LEU A 188 -0.99 10.53 -6.90
N ALA A 189 -1.71 11.61 -6.60
CA ALA A 189 -1.96 12.70 -7.54
C ALA A 189 -0.66 13.42 -7.92
N ALA A 190 0.19 13.71 -6.93
CA ALA A 190 1.50 14.33 -7.10
C ALA A 190 2.43 13.45 -7.95
N LEU A 191 2.43 12.13 -7.73
CA LEU A 191 3.16 11.15 -8.55
C LEU A 191 2.76 11.26 -10.03
N VAL A 192 1.46 11.27 -10.32
CA VAL A 192 0.98 11.39 -11.71
C VAL A 192 1.35 12.74 -12.31
N GLY A 193 1.29 13.84 -11.54
CA GLY A 193 1.75 15.16 -11.96
C GLY A 193 3.25 15.17 -12.34
N ALA A 194 4.08 14.56 -11.50
CA ALA A 194 5.53 14.44 -11.74
C ALA A 194 5.84 13.59 -12.98
N GLN A 195 5.14 12.46 -13.18
CA GLN A 195 5.29 11.63 -14.39
C GLN A 195 4.87 12.35 -15.67
N ARG A 196 3.93 13.31 -15.57
CA ARG A 196 3.52 14.17 -16.68
C ARG A 196 4.52 15.31 -16.94
N GLY A 197 5.55 15.46 -16.11
CA GLY A 197 6.56 16.52 -16.22
C GLY A 197 6.07 17.89 -15.76
N LEU A 198 5.01 17.93 -14.93
CA LEU A 198 4.53 19.17 -14.33
C LEU A 198 5.44 19.60 -13.19
N GLU A 199 5.51 20.91 -12.94
CA GLU A 199 5.96 21.42 -11.66
C GLU A 199 4.91 21.08 -10.61
N VAL A 200 5.30 20.33 -9.57
CA VAL A 200 4.36 19.82 -8.57
C VAL A 200 4.59 20.52 -7.25
N HIS A 201 3.51 21.07 -6.69
CA HIS A 201 3.45 21.58 -5.34
C HIS A 201 2.47 20.77 -4.51
N VAL A 202 2.80 20.48 -3.26
CA VAL A 202 1.92 19.78 -2.33
C VAL A 202 1.82 20.59 -1.05
N LEU A 203 0.59 20.91 -0.63
CA LEU A 203 0.30 21.61 0.61
C LEU A 203 -0.29 20.64 1.64
N ASP A 204 0.29 20.58 2.83
CA ASP A 204 -0.30 19.93 4.00
C ASP A 204 -0.11 20.80 5.25
N ARG A 205 -0.70 20.39 6.38
CA ARG A 205 -0.64 21.11 7.66
C ARG A 205 0.55 20.75 8.52
N THR A 206 1.17 19.59 8.28
CA THR A 206 2.29 19.08 9.08
C THR A 206 3.57 19.03 8.25
N ASP A 207 4.69 19.37 8.86
CA ASP A 207 6.05 19.15 8.34
C ASP A 207 6.73 17.92 8.97
N GLU A 208 5.97 17.09 9.69
CA GLU A 208 6.43 15.88 10.36
C GLU A 208 6.08 14.61 9.55
N GLY A 209 6.69 13.49 9.94
CA GLY A 209 6.51 12.20 9.31
C GLY A 209 7.11 12.10 7.92
N PRO A 210 6.75 11.06 7.13
CA PRO A 210 7.41 10.76 5.86
C PRO A 210 6.94 11.63 4.69
N LYS A 211 5.85 12.39 4.85
CA LYS A 211 5.18 13.12 3.77
C LYS A 211 6.08 14.14 3.07
N PRO A 212 6.86 14.99 3.80
CA PRO A 212 7.74 15.96 3.15
C PRO A 212 8.82 15.28 2.29
N GLU A 213 9.44 14.20 2.78
CA GLU A 213 10.46 13.45 2.03
C GLU A 213 9.87 12.74 0.82
N LEU A 214 8.68 12.15 0.94
CA LEU A 214 7.97 11.52 -0.18
C LEU A 214 7.68 12.52 -1.30
N VAL A 215 7.25 13.74 -0.96
CA VAL A 215 7.03 14.80 -1.96
C VAL A 215 8.35 15.23 -2.60
N ARG A 216 9.39 15.48 -1.80
CA ARG A 216 10.71 15.87 -2.34
C ARG A 216 11.33 14.78 -3.23
N ALA A 217 11.10 13.50 -2.92
CA ALA A 217 11.58 12.38 -3.71
C ALA A 217 10.96 12.33 -5.13
N LEU A 218 9.78 12.93 -5.33
CA LEU A 218 9.19 13.14 -6.66
C LEU A 218 9.80 14.33 -7.42
N GLY A 219 10.72 15.07 -6.81
CA GLY A 219 11.18 16.37 -7.31
C GLY A 219 10.16 17.50 -7.10
N ALA A 220 9.15 17.29 -6.25
CA ALA A 220 8.08 18.24 -5.97
C ALA A 220 8.40 19.14 -4.77
N THR A 221 7.69 20.28 -4.68
CA THR A 221 7.82 21.25 -3.60
C THR A 221 6.76 21.02 -2.52
N TYR A 222 7.19 20.85 -1.27
CA TYR A 222 6.29 20.70 -0.12
C TYR A 222 6.07 22.05 0.59
N HIS A 223 4.82 22.37 0.91
CA HIS A 223 4.42 23.60 1.59
C HIS A 223 3.69 23.31 2.89
N THR A 224 3.92 24.15 3.89
CA THR A 224 3.21 24.17 5.18
C THR A 224 2.85 25.58 5.65
N ASP A 225 3.25 26.61 4.89
CA ASP A 225 3.03 28.02 5.17
C ASP A 225 1.64 28.53 4.74
N GLY A 226 0.81 27.63 4.22
CA GLY A 226 -0.59 27.88 3.89
C GLY A 226 -0.85 28.06 2.40
N LEU A 227 -2.14 28.09 2.05
CA LEU A 227 -2.58 28.08 0.65
C LEU A 227 -2.12 29.30 -0.14
N ALA A 228 -2.21 30.50 0.44
CA ALA A 228 -1.79 31.73 -0.25
C ALA A 228 -0.32 31.69 -0.68
N ALA A 229 0.57 31.21 0.19
CA ALA A 229 1.99 31.07 -0.13
C ALA A 229 2.26 29.97 -1.16
N ALA A 230 1.52 28.86 -1.10
CA ALA A 230 1.61 27.80 -2.09
C ALA A 230 1.15 28.28 -3.49
N ILE A 231 0.10 29.09 -3.57
CA ILE A 231 -0.39 29.72 -4.81
C ILE A 231 0.63 30.72 -5.34
N GLU A 232 1.13 31.63 -4.49
CA GLU A 232 2.11 32.65 -4.89
C GLU A 232 3.38 32.03 -5.48
N LYS A 233 3.82 30.88 -4.95
CA LYS A 233 5.02 30.18 -5.40
C LYS A 233 4.79 29.33 -6.64
N GLY A 234 3.60 28.74 -6.79
CA GLY A 234 3.32 27.75 -7.83
C GLY A 234 2.55 28.28 -9.04
N GLU A 235 1.72 29.32 -8.87
CA GLU A 235 0.82 29.83 -9.92
C GLU A 235 0.08 28.68 -10.67
N PRO A 236 -0.69 27.84 -9.96
CA PRO A 236 -1.08 26.53 -10.49
C PRO A 236 -2.11 26.63 -11.62
N ASP A 237 -1.86 25.90 -12.71
CA ASP A 237 -2.86 25.68 -13.77
C ASP A 237 -3.91 24.63 -13.35
N ILE A 238 -3.50 23.71 -12.47
CA ILE A 238 -4.33 22.64 -11.95
C ILE A 238 -4.26 22.64 -10.43
N VAL A 239 -5.42 22.52 -9.79
CA VAL A 239 -5.52 22.24 -8.35
C VAL A 239 -6.21 20.90 -8.15
N ILE A 240 -5.61 20.01 -7.36
CA ILE A 240 -6.23 18.75 -6.92
C ILE A 240 -6.50 18.82 -5.42
N GLU A 241 -7.77 18.90 -5.05
CA GLU A 241 -8.20 18.96 -3.66
C GLU A 241 -8.45 17.54 -3.14
N ALA A 242 -7.65 17.09 -2.17
CA ALA A 242 -7.68 15.76 -1.60
C ALA A 242 -7.75 15.75 -0.05
N THR A 243 -8.14 16.87 0.57
CA THR A 243 -8.31 16.99 2.02
C THR A 243 -9.76 16.82 2.46
N GLY A 244 -10.73 17.22 1.62
CA GLY A 244 -12.15 17.31 2.00
C GLY A 244 -12.42 18.38 3.08
N ALA A 245 -11.45 19.23 3.42
CA ALA A 245 -11.61 20.23 4.47
C ALA A 245 -12.51 21.39 3.99
N PRO A 246 -13.65 21.68 4.65
CA PRO A 246 -14.68 22.58 4.12
C PRO A 246 -14.17 23.97 3.69
N ALA A 247 -13.31 24.61 4.49
CA ALA A 247 -12.77 25.93 4.16
C ALA A 247 -11.80 25.86 2.96
N LEU A 248 -10.93 24.85 2.95
CA LEU A 248 -9.91 24.69 1.91
C LEU A 248 -10.54 24.36 0.56
N VAL A 249 -11.67 23.64 0.53
CA VAL A 249 -12.39 23.33 -0.71
C VAL A 249 -12.81 24.59 -1.47
N PHE A 250 -13.32 25.62 -0.77
CA PHE A 250 -13.74 26.86 -1.43
C PHE A 250 -12.53 27.72 -1.82
N ASP A 251 -11.52 27.82 -0.96
CA ASP A 251 -10.30 28.56 -1.29
C ASP A 251 -9.57 27.92 -2.49
N ALA A 252 -9.61 26.58 -2.62
CA ALA A 252 -9.06 25.84 -3.75
C ALA A 252 -9.74 26.15 -5.10
N MET A 253 -11.02 26.54 -5.08
CA MET A 253 -11.73 26.93 -6.31
C MET A 253 -11.27 28.28 -6.86
N ALA A 254 -10.62 29.09 -6.03
CA ALA A 254 -10.04 30.39 -6.38
C ALA A 254 -8.50 30.34 -6.49
N ALA A 255 -7.91 29.13 -6.42
CA ALA A 255 -6.47 28.95 -6.28
C ALA A 255 -5.71 28.84 -7.61
N THR A 256 -6.41 28.86 -8.75
CA THR A 256 -5.83 28.66 -10.08
C THR A 256 -5.44 29.96 -10.78
N GLY A 257 -4.49 29.86 -11.71
CA GLY A 257 -4.30 30.86 -12.75
C GLY A 257 -5.45 30.86 -13.78
N ALA A 258 -5.40 31.81 -14.72
CA ALA A 258 -6.42 31.94 -15.75
C ALA A 258 -6.57 30.65 -16.58
N TYR A 259 -7.81 30.25 -16.85
CA TYR A 259 -8.16 29.01 -17.55
C TYR A 259 -7.81 27.74 -16.75
N GLY A 260 -7.86 27.84 -15.42
CA GLY A 260 -7.48 26.79 -14.50
C GLY A 260 -8.50 25.67 -14.34
N VAL A 261 -8.03 24.52 -13.83
CA VAL A 261 -8.88 23.38 -13.48
C VAL A 261 -8.68 22.99 -12.03
N THR A 262 -9.73 23.12 -11.22
CA THR A 262 -9.78 22.58 -9.85
C THR A 262 -10.56 21.27 -9.84
N CYS A 263 -9.89 20.17 -9.50
CA CYS A 263 -10.49 18.85 -9.35
C CYS A 263 -10.67 18.51 -7.86
N LEU A 264 -11.92 18.31 -7.45
CA LEU A 264 -12.28 17.91 -6.08
C LEU A 264 -12.36 16.38 -6.00
N THR A 265 -11.52 15.80 -5.13
CA THR A 265 -11.48 14.36 -4.84
C THR A 265 -11.75 14.05 -3.36
N GLY A 266 -11.53 15.03 -2.48
CA GLY A 266 -11.87 14.91 -1.06
C GLY A 266 -13.38 14.91 -0.82
N VAL A 267 -13.82 14.07 0.11
CA VAL A 267 -15.22 14.02 0.57
C VAL A 267 -15.35 14.86 1.84
N THR A 268 -16.15 15.93 1.78
CA THR A 268 -16.35 16.84 2.91
C THR A 268 -17.48 16.35 3.82
N PRO A 269 -17.25 16.20 5.15
CA PRO A 269 -18.31 15.90 6.10
C PRO A 269 -19.38 17.00 6.13
N THR A 270 -20.65 16.60 6.27
CA THR A 270 -21.77 17.54 6.36
C THR A 270 -21.89 18.15 7.76
N GLY A 271 -22.72 19.21 7.92
CA GLY A 271 -23.07 19.76 9.23
C GLY A 271 -22.18 20.90 9.75
N ARG A 272 -21.09 21.24 9.05
CA ARG A 272 -20.30 22.47 9.32
C ARG A 272 -20.70 23.58 8.36
N LYS A 273 -20.85 24.80 8.89
CA LYS A 273 -21.08 26.01 8.08
C LYS A 273 -19.77 26.77 7.92
N VAL A 274 -19.51 27.25 6.72
CA VAL A 274 -18.39 28.13 6.38
C VAL A 274 -18.93 29.40 5.75
N GLU A 275 -18.28 30.54 6.01
CA GLU A 275 -18.57 31.80 5.34
C GLU A 275 -17.71 31.89 4.07
N VAL A 276 -18.32 32.24 2.94
CA VAL A 276 -17.66 32.29 1.62
C VAL A 276 -18.09 33.56 0.90
N ASP A 277 -17.13 34.27 0.29
CA ASP A 277 -17.45 35.33 -0.68
C ASP A 277 -17.85 34.70 -2.03
N ALA A 278 -19.11 34.30 -2.12
CA ALA A 278 -19.66 33.70 -3.33
C ALA A 278 -19.63 34.67 -4.54
N GLY A 279 -19.65 35.98 -4.30
CA GLY A 279 -19.58 37.00 -5.35
C GLY A 279 -18.19 37.09 -5.96
N GLY A 280 -17.16 37.12 -5.11
CA GLY A 280 -15.75 37.04 -5.51
C GLY A 280 -15.45 35.76 -6.29
N LEU A 281 -15.78 34.61 -5.71
CA LEU A 281 -15.56 33.31 -6.34
C LEU A 281 -16.24 33.19 -7.72
N ASN A 282 -17.52 33.58 -7.82
CA ASN A 282 -18.22 33.56 -9.11
C ASN A 282 -17.56 34.50 -10.13
N ARG A 283 -17.11 35.68 -9.69
CA ARG A 283 -16.45 36.64 -10.58
C ARG A 283 -15.14 36.07 -11.14
N GLU A 284 -14.32 35.44 -10.31
CA GLU A 284 -13.07 34.81 -10.73
C GLU A 284 -13.32 33.69 -11.74
N LEU A 285 -14.15 32.70 -11.38
CA LEU A 285 -14.47 31.58 -12.27
C LEU A 285 -14.99 32.05 -13.65
N VAL A 286 -15.84 33.08 -13.67
CA VAL A 286 -16.42 33.60 -14.92
C VAL A 286 -15.40 34.39 -15.74
N LEU A 287 -14.62 35.27 -15.12
CA LEU A 287 -13.68 36.13 -15.86
C LEU A 287 -12.46 35.35 -16.35
N GLU A 288 -12.03 34.34 -15.60
CA GLU A 288 -10.85 33.54 -15.90
C GLU A 288 -11.14 32.27 -16.70
N ASN A 289 -12.43 31.92 -16.91
CA ASN A 289 -12.88 30.70 -17.61
C ASN A 289 -12.48 29.38 -16.92
N ASP A 290 -12.29 29.45 -15.60
CA ASP A 290 -11.91 28.32 -14.77
C ASP A 290 -13.02 27.29 -14.67
N VAL A 291 -12.66 26.06 -14.30
CA VAL A 291 -13.59 24.97 -14.06
C VAL A 291 -13.31 24.30 -12.72
N VAL A 292 -14.39 24.05 -11.98
CA VAL A 292 -14.40 23.16 -10.83
C VAL A 292 -15.10 21.86 -11.23
N VAL A 293 -14.44 20.73 -11.05
CA VAL A 293 -14.97 19.40 -11.37
C VAL A 293 -14.82 18.47 -10.17
N GLY A 294 -15.89 17.75 -9.83
CA GLY A 294 -15.83 16.66 -8.83
C GLY A 294 -15.56 15.32 -9.50
N SER A 295 -14.66 14.52 -8.91
CA SER A 295 -14.36 13.15 -9.35
C SER A 295 -14.59 12.17 -8.20
N VAL A 296 -15.28 11.07 -8.48
CA VAL A 296 -15.56 10.00 -7.51
C VAL A 296 -15.55 8.65 -8.21
N ASN A 297 -15.08 7.63 -7.49
CA ASN A 297 -14.99 6.24 -7.97
C ASN A 297 -14.12 6.10 -9.24
N ALA A 298 -14.12 4.94 -9.88
CA ALA A 298 -13.35 4.67 -11.10
C ALA A 298 -13.96 3.51 -11.90
N ASN A 299 -13.46 3.29 -13.12
CA ASN A 299 -13.99 2.32 -14.08
C ASN A 299 -12.87 1.39 -14.54
N LEU A 300 -13.18 0.29 -15.23
CA LEU A 300 -12.22 -0.70 -15.74
C LEU A 300 -11.05 -0.08 -16.50
N THR A 301 -11.31 0.94 -17.33
CA THR A 301 -10.26 1.66 -18.06
C THR A 301 -9.33 2.43 -17.14
N HIS A 302 -9.86 3.05 -16.08
CA HIS A 302 -9.09 3.76 -15.07
C HIS A 302 -8.26 2.81 -14.21
N PHE A 303 -8.83 1.64 -13.86
CA PHE A 303 -8.12 0.55 -13.19
C PHE A 303 -6.96 0.04 -14.06
N THR A 304 -7.19 -0.20 -15.35
CA THR A 304 -6.13 -0.57 -16.30
C THR A 304 -5.04 0.52 -16.35
N LYS A 305 -5.44 1.79 -16.41
CA LYS A 305 -4.50 2.91 -16.44
C LYS A 305 -3.69 3.03 -15.14
N ALA A 306 -4.32 2.78 -14.00
CA ALA A 306 -3.66 2.76 -12.71
C ALA A 306 -2.59 1.68 -12.64
N ALA A 307 -2.85 0.48 -13.18
CA ALA A 307 -1.86 -0.59 -13.26
C ALA A 307 -0.64 -0.17 -14.09
N GLU A 308 -0.84 0.51 -15.22
CA GLU A 308 0.25 1.07 -16.04
C GLU A 308 1.08 2.10 -15.28
N ILE A 309 0.41 3.05 -14.60
CA ILE A 309 1.07 4.11 -13.83
C ILE A 309 1.92 3.50 -12.72
N LEU A 310 1.36 2.56 -11.94
CA LEU A 310 2.08 1.90 -10.85
C LEU A 310 3.26 1.07 -11.36
N ALA A 311 3.09 0.34 -12.47
CA ALA A 311 4.17 -0.45 -13.07
C ALA A 311 5.34 0.42 -13.57
N ALA A 312 5.05 1.66 -13.99
CA ALA A 312 6.06 2.63 -14.43
C ALA A 312 6.68 3.45 -13.28
N SER A 313 6.21 3.28 -12.04
CA SER A 313 6.63 4.07 -10.88
C SER A 313 7.83 3.45 -10.15
N ASP A 314 8.57 4.29 -9.41
CA ASP A 314 9.58 3.83 -8.48
C ASP A 314 8.92 3.01 -7.36
N ARG A 315 9.35 1.75 -7.22
CA ARG A 315 8.77 0.80 -6.26
C ARG A 315 9.11 1.15 -4.82
N ASP A 316 10.31 1.67 -4.56
CA ASP A 316 10.74 2.03 -3.21
C ASP A 316 9.94 3.27 -2.75
N TRP A 317 9.65 4.19 -3.66
CA TRP A 317 8.74 5.31 -3.39
C TRP A 317 7.31 4.83 -3.08
N LEU A 318 6.76 3.89 -3.87
CA LEU A 318 5.44 3.31 -3.62
C LEU A 318 5.39 2.54 -2.29
N GLN A 319 6.45 1.81 -1.93
CA GLN A 319 6.55 1.15 -0.62
C GLN A 319 6.55 2.18 0.51
N GLY A 320 7.23 3.32 0.33
CA GLY A 320 7.25 4.43 1.29
C GLY A 320 5.87 5.04 1.59
N LEU A 321 4.88 4.87 0.71
CA LEU A 321 3.50 5.26 1.00
C LEU A 321 2.84 4.34 2.05
N ILE A 322 3.24 3.07 2.12
CA ILE A 322 2.67 2.07 3.03
C ILE A 322 3.42 2.13 4.36
N THR A 323 3.00 3.04 5.24
CA THR A 323 3.67 3.32 6.51
C THR A 323 3.38 2.26 7.57
N ARG A 324 2.23 1.57 7.49
CA ARG A 324 1.87 0.48 8.40
C ARG A 324 1.28 -0.71 7.66
N ARG A 325 1.81 -1.88 7.99
CA ARG A 325 1.25 -3.20 7.67
C ARG A 325 0.84 -3.87 8.96
N ILE A 326 -0.44 -4.20 9.05
CA ILE A 326 -1.07 -4.68 10.27
C ILE A 326 -1.60 -6.09 9.98
N PRO A 327 -1.22 -7.12 10.75
CA PRO A 327 -1.82 -8.44 10.59
C PRO A 327 -3.33 -8.39 10.79
N LEU A 328 -4.09 -9.24 10.09
CA LEU A 328 -5.56 -9.31 10.21
C LEU A 328 -6.05 -9.46 11.67
N GLU A 329 -5.34 -10.22 12.50
CA GLU A 329 -5.65 -10.37 13.92
C GLU A 329 -5.59 -9.06 14.74
N ASP A 330 -4.82 -8.09 14.27
CA ASP A 330 -4.61 -6.78 14.90
C ASP A 330 -5.43 -5.67 14.21
N TYR A 331 -6.47 -6.03 13.46
CA TYR A 331 -7.22 -5.11 12.58
C TYR A 331 -7.64 -3.80 13.26
N GLU A 332 -7.97 -3.82 14.55
CA GLU A 332 -8.37 -2.62 15.31
C GLU A 332 -7.33 -1.49 15.22
N GLN A 333 -6.04 -1.84 15.14
CA GLN A 333 -4.96 -0.86 15.00
C GLN A 333 -5.02 -0.11 13.66
N ALA A 334 -5.64 -0.70 12.62
CA ALA A 334 -5.76 -0.09 11.30
C ALA A 334 -6.85 0.99 11.22
N PHE A 335 -7.86 0.87 12.10
CA PHE A 335 -8.98 1.81 12.21
C PHE A 335 -8.81 2.83 13.36
N GLY A 336 -7.74 2.70 14.14
CA GLY A 336 -7.37 3.65 15.18
C GLY A 336 -6.94 5.02 14.63
N HIS A 337 -6.55 5.92 15.55
CA HIS A 337 -6.09 7.26 15.23
C HIS A 337 -4.86 7.22 14.30
N THR A 338 -4.88 8.07 13.27
CA THR A 338 -3.75 8.27 12.35
C THR A 338 -2.91 9.47 12.79
N GLY A 339 -1.61 9.27 12.93
CA GLY A 339 -0.66 10.33 13.29
C GLY A 339 0.02 10.97 12.07
N PRO A 340 0.92 11.96 12.29
CA PRO A 340 1.74 12.57 11.23
C PRO A 340 2.60 11.54 10.47
N GLU A 341 3.03 10.48 11.15
CA GLU A 341 3.80 9.35 10.60
C GLU A 341 3.00 8.45 9.64
N ASP A 342 1.68 8.62 9.56
CA ASP A 342 0.81 7.76 8.76
C ASP A 342 0.50 8.35 7.38
N VAL A 343 0.63 7.50 6.35
CA VAL A 343 0.15 7.76 4.99
C VAL A 343 -0.86 6.70 4.62
N LYS A 344 -0.40 5.48 4.26
CA LYS A 344 -1.26 4.35 3.93
C LYS A 344 -1.11 3.23 4.93
N ILE A 345 -2.25 2.78 5.45
CA ILE A 345 -2.35 1.61 6.32
C ILE A 345 -2.91 0.47 5.49
N VAL A 346 -2.30 -0.71 5.65
CA VAL A 346 -2.67 -1.94 4.96
C VAL A 346 -2.84 -3.04 6.00
N ILE A 347 -3.89 -3.84 5.83
CA ILE A 347 -4.10 -5.08 6.58
C ILE A 347 -3.57 -6.24 5.73
N ASP A 348 -2.61 -7.00 6.27
CA ASP A 348 -2.05 -8.18 5.60
C ASP A 348 -2.82 -9.44 6.02
N PHE A 349 -3.20 -10.25 5.03
CA PHE A 349 -3.85 -11.54 5.25
C PHE A 349 -2.77 -12.62 5.35
N ALA A 350 -2.81 -13.41 6.43
CA ALA A 350 -1.77 -14.38 6.80
C ALA A 350 -1.62 -15.61 5.85
N SER A 351 -2.20 -15.58 4.64
CA SER A 351 -2.24 -16.73 3.73
C SER A 351 -1.07 -16.82 2.73
N LEU A 352 -0.06 -15.94 2.81
CA LEU A 352 1.22 -16.16 2.11
C LEU A 352 2.19 -16.98 2.97
N ASP A 353 1.78 -18.19 3.36
CA ASP A 353 2.75 -19.26 3.59
C ASP A 353 3.31 -19.67 2.22
N LEU A 354 4.36 -18.98 1.78
CA LEU A 354 5.11 -19.25 0.54
C LEU A 354 5.61 -20.71 0.43
N ARG A 355 5.44 -21.52 1.47
CA ARG A 355 5.70 -22.97 1.51
C ARG A 355 4.74 -23.81 0.66
N LEU A 356 3.50 -23.38 0.45
CA LEU A 356 2.48 -24.17 -0.26
C LEU A 356 2.58 -24.10 -1.80
N LEU A 357 3.28 -23.10 -2.35
CA LEU A 357 3.50 -22.95 -3.80
C LEU A 357 4.60 -23.87 -4.40
N LYS A 358 5.27 -24.70 -3.58
CA LYS A 358 6.30 -25.66 -4.07
C LYS A 358 5.82 -27.09 -4.27
N ARG A 359 4.51 -27.37 -4.18
CA ARG A 359 3.94 -28.69 -4.51
C ARG A 359 3.06 -28.62 -5.76
N GLY A 360 3.67 -28.51 -6.93
CA GLY A 360 2.89 -28.48 -8.16
C GLY A 360 3.65 -28.34 -9.47
N CYS A 361 4.78 -29.03 -9.66
CA CYS A 361 5.20 -29.54 -10.98
C CYS A 361 6.55 -30.26 -10.90
N ALA A 362 6.58 -31.51 -11.34
CA ALA A 362 7.79 -32.24 -11.71
C ALA A 362 7.77 -32.49 -13.24
N PRO A 363 8.94 -32.65 -13.89
CA PRO A 363 9.26 -31.85 -15.07
C PRO A 363 9.42 -32.66 -16.37
N ALA A 364 9.30 -31.98 -17.51
CA ALA A 364 9.81 -32.46 -18.79
C ALA A 364 10.83 -31.45 -19.40
N CYS A 365 12.10 -31.88 -19.37
CA CYS A 365 13.19 -31.62 -20.32
C CYS A 365 13.60 -30.16 -20.68
N GLY A 366 14.67 -29.68 -20.03
CA GLY A 366 15.95 -29.32 -20.68
C GLY A 366 16.05 -28.06 -21.58
N ARG A 367 16.65 -26.99 -21.05
CA ARG A 367 18.04 -26.52 -21.36
C ARG A 367 18.30 -25.10 -20.80
N GLY A 368 19.23 -25.02 -19.85
CA GLY A 368 20.26 -23.98 -19.70
C GLY A 368 19.86 -22.52 -19.43
N ARG A 369 19.80 -22.13 -18.14
CA ARG A 369 20.27 -20.83 -17.62
C ARG A 369 20.70 -21.01 -16.16
N VAL A 370 21.84 -20.43 -15.81
CA VAL A 370 22.45 -20.49 -14.47
C VAL A 370 21.51 -19.84 -13.44
N ARG A 371 21.04 -20.62 -12.46
CA ARG A 371 20.25 -20.12 -11.31
C ARG A 371 21.14 -19.23 -10.43
N GLY A 372 20.74 -17.99 -10.20
CA GLY A 372 21.26 -17.22 -9.07
C GLY A 372 20.88 -17.93 -7.77
N MET A 373 21.86 -18.17 -6.90
CA MET A 373 21.61 -18.74 -5.57
C MET A 373 20.88 -17.69 -4.73
N SER A 374 19.68 -18.01 -4.23
CA SER A 374 18.96 -17.13 -3.30
C SER A 374 19.59 -17.22 -1.92
N THR A 375 19.88 -16.09 -1.30
CA THR A 375 20.44 -16.01 0.06
C THR A 375 19.45 -15.48 1.09
N THR A 376 19.77 -15.70 2.36
CA THR A 376 19.16 -15.08 3.54
C THR A 376 20.27 -14.32 4.28
N THR A 377 20.07 -13.02 4.46
CA THR A 377 20.98 -12.18 5.26
C THR A 377 20.72 -12.39 6.73
N LEU A 378 21.78 -12.62 7.49
CA LEU A 378 21.77 -12.82 8.92
C LEU A 378 22.79 -11.89 9.57
N TRP A 379 22.53 -11.55 10.82
CA TRP A 379 23.46 -10.77 11.62
C TRP A 379 23.92 -11.59 12.82
N ARG A 380 25.11 -11.28 13.33
CA ARG A 380 25.55 -11.83 14.60
C ARG A 380 26.34 -10.80 15.39
N PRO A 381 25.91 -10.49 16.62
CA PRO A 381 26.72 -9.74 17.55
C PRO A 381 27.86 -10.62 18.08
N CYS A 382 29.08 -10.12 18.09
CA CYS A 382 30.24 -10.86 18.58
C CYS A 382 31.16 -9.98 19.42
N GLY A 383 32.01 -10.62 20.23
CA GLY A 383 33.07 -9.96 20.99
C GLY A 383 34.39 -9.93 20.22
N PRO A 384 35.41 -9.21 20.71
CA PRO A 384 36.70 -9.05 20.03
C PRO A 384 37.42 -10.39 19.77
N ALA A 385 37.31 -11.37 20.69
CA ALA A 385 37.95 -12.67 20.53
C ALA A 385 37.30 -13.52 19.43
N GLU A 386 35.96 -13.55 19.37
CA GLU A 386 35.22 -14.29 18.34
C GLU A 386 35.43 -13.65 16.95
N LEU A 387 35.45 -12.32 16.87
CA LEU A 387 35.72 -11.58 15.63
C LEU A 387 37.16 -11.83 15.11
N ALA A 388 38.14 -11.97 16.02
CA ALA A 388 39.51 -12.30 15.62
C ALA A 388 39.59 -13.68 14.95
N LEU A 389 38.87 -14.68 15.47
CA LEU A 389 38.79 -16.02 14.87
C LEU A 389 38.07 -16.02 13.52
N VAL A 390 37.02 -15.21 13.35
CA VAL A 390 36.38 -14.99 12.05
C VAL A 390 37.35 -14.35 11.05
N ARG A 391 38.20 -13.42 11.51
CA ARG A 391 39.23 -12.81 10.65
C ARG A 391 40.30 -13.82 10.26
N GLU A 392 40.72 -14.69 11.17
CA GLU A 392 41.69 -15.78 10.91
C GLU A 392 41.15 -16.81 9.91
N SER A 393 39.83 -17.03 9.89
CA SER A 393 39.19 -17.88 8.87
C SER A 393 39.14 -17.23 7.47
N GLY A 394 39.61 -15.99 7.32
CA GLY A 394 39.49 -15.22 6.08
C GLY A 394 38.09 -14.61 5.88
N TRP A 395 37.33 -14.43 6.97
CA TRP A 395 35.95 -13.94 6.98
C TRP A 395 34.95 -14.90 6.32
N THR A 396 35.20 -16.20 6.32
CA THR A 396 34.31 -17.18 5.66
C THR A 396 33.68 -18.18 6.61
N ALA A 397 34.05 -18.18 7.89
CA ALA A 397 33.54 -19.14 8.86
C ALA A 397 33.49 -18.59 10.29
N TRP A 398 32.46 -19.01 11.03
CA TRP A 398 32.33 -18.86 12.46
C TRP A 398 33.15 -19.93 13.21
N PRO A 399 33.83 -19.59 14.32
CA PRO A 399 34.61 -20.55 15.08
C PRO A 399 33.72 -21.59 15.79
N PRO A 400 34.23 -22.80 16.06
CA PRO A 400 33.52 -23.81 16.85
C PRO A 400 33.02 -23.26 18.19
N ARG A 401 31.82 -23.68 18.61
CA ARG A 401 31.26 -23.30 19.91
C ARG A 401 32.00 -24.01 21.04
N LEU A 402 32.04 -23.38 22.22
CA LEU A 402 32.56 -24.03 23.42
C LEU A 402 31.62 -25.19 23.84
N PRO A 403 32.12 -26.25 24.52
CA PRO A 403 31.30 -27.40 24.92
C PRO A 403 30.02 -27.05 25.70
N GLU A 404 30.05 -25.94 26.45
CA GLU A 404 28.92 -25.41 27.22
C GLU A 404 27.92 -24.56 26.40
N GLN A 405 28.18 -24.33 25.10
CA GLN A 405 27.36 -23.53 24.21
C GLN A 405 26.72 -24.43 23.14
N PRO A 406 25.57 -25.06 23.41
CA PRO A 406 24.97 -26.05 22.53
C PRO A 406 24.42 -25.46 21.22
N ILE A 407 24.31 -24.14 21.13
CA ILE A 407 23.67 -23.44 20.01
C ILE A 407 24.57 -22.31 19.51
N PHE A 408 24.67 -22.23 18.18
CA PHE A 408 25.06 -21.04 17.43
C PHE A 408 23.80 -20.30 16.98
N TYR A 409 23.65 -19.05 17.38
CA TYR A 409 22.45 -18.26 17.13
C TYR A 409 22.75 -16.97 16.36
N PRO A 410 22.53 -16.93 15.05
CA PRO A 410 22.45 -15.70 14.29
C PRO A 410 21.05 -15.10 14.37
N VAL A 411 20.95 -13.78 14.25
CA VAL A 411 19.71 -13.02 14.34
C VAL A 411 19.25 -12.55 12.97
N LEU A 412 17.94 -12.33 12.80
CA LEU A 412 17.34 -11.95 11.51
C LEU A 412 17.20 -10.43 11.34
N ASN A 413 17.56 -9.63 12.35
CA ASN A 413 17.39 -8.18 12.34
C ASN A 413 18.65 -7.49 12.89
N GLU A 414 19.15 -6.49 12.15
CA GLU A 414 20.30 -5.68 12.50
C GLU A 414 20.11 -4.93 13.82
N ASP A 415 18.97 -4.28 14.06
CA ASP A 415 18.68 -3.55 15.31
C ASP A 415 18.76 -4.46 16.53
N TYR A 416 18.35 -5.72 16.37
CA TYR A 416 18.50 -6.69 17.45
C TYR A 416 19.97 -7.05 17.69
N ALA A 417 20.75 -7.25 16.63
CA ALA A 417 22.20 -7.46 16.74
C ALA A 417 22.90 -6.25 17.41
N ILE A 418 22.52 -5.03 17.02
CA ILE A 418 23.02 -3.78 17.60
C ILE A 418 22.72 -3.73 19.09
N ARG A 419 21.49 -4.04 19.49
CA ARG A 419 21.10 -4.05 20.90
C ARG A 419 21.94 -5.02 21.72
N ILE A 420 22.18 -6.24 21.24
CA ILE A 420 23.04 -7.21 21.93
C ILE A 420 24.49 -6.71 21.97
N ALA A 421 25.03 -6.19 20.86
CA ALA A 421 26.40 -5.70 20.79
C ALA A 421 26.64 -4.53 21.78
N ARG A 422 25.72 -3.57 21.81
CA ARG A 422 25.78 -2.38 22.67
C ARG A 422 25.49 -2.68 24.13
N ASP A 423 24.42 -3.41 24.42
CA ASP A 423 23.91 -3.53 25.80
C ASP A 423 24.53 -4.72 26.55
N TRP A 424 25.08 -5.71 25.84
CA TRP A 424 25.55 -6.97 26.44
C TRP A 424 27.03 -7.23 26.17
N ASN A 425 27.50 -7.09 24.93
CA ASN A 425 28.90 -7.40 24.59
C ASN A 425 29.84 -6.28 25.03
N ALA A 426 29.53 -5.02 24.72
CA ALA A 426 30.38 -3.88 25.05
C ALA A 426 30.64 -3.74 26.58
N PRO A 427 29.63 -3.88 27.47
CA PRO A 427 29.88 -3.84 28.92
C PRO A 427 30.76 -4.98 29.45
N ARG A 428 30.81 -6.13 28.76
CA ARG A 428 31.59 -7.31 29.20
C ARG A 428 33.03 -7.32 28.69
N ALA A 429 33.24 -6.86 27.45
CA ALA A 429 34.52 -6.97 26.76
C ALA A 429 35.14 -5.61 26.38
N GLY A 430 34.51 -4.50 26.75
CA GLY A 430 34.91 -3.13 26.41
C GLY A 430 34.57 -2.71 24.97
N VAL A 431 34.09 -3.64 24.15
CA VAL A 431 33.61 -3.40 22.77
C VAL A 431 32.74 -4.57 22.32
N GLY A 432 31.68 -4.27 21.57
CA GLY A 432 30.83 -5.23 20.87
C GLY A 432 30.78 -4.92 19.38
N TYR A 433 30.76 -5.95 18.54
CA TYR A 433 30.68 -5.79 17.09
C TYR A 433 29.39 -6.40 16.55
N VAL A 434 28.85 -5.79 15.51
CA VAL A 434 27.78 -6.39 14.69
C VAL A 434 28.39 -6.86 13.38
N THR A 435 28.09 -8.10 13.03
CA THR A 435 28.47 -8.68 11.74
C THR A 435 27.23 -8.99 10.91
N ARG A 436 27.39 -8.96 9.59
CA ARG A 436 26.40 -9.31 8.58
C ARG A 436 26.98 -10.38 7.66
N PHE A 437 26.19 -11.37 7.29
CA PHE A 437 26.59 -12.41 6.33
C PHE A 437 25.38 -13.04 5.66
N ASP A 438 25.58 -13.55 4.45
CA ASP A 438 24.55 -14.24 3.69
C ASP A 438 24.73 -15.75 3.77
N VAL A 439 23.63 -16.49 3.84
CA VAL A 439 23.62 -17.96 3.82
C VAL A 439 22.69 -18.42 2.70
N ASP A 440 22.98 -19.56 2.07
CA ASP A 440 22.04 -20.21 1.15
C ASP A 440 20.66 -20.31 1.79
N ARG A 441 19.65 -19.69 1.16
CA ARG A 441 18.31 -19.57 1.73
C ARG A 441 17.67 -20.93 2.01
N ALA A 442 17.82 -21.87 1.08
CA ALA A 442 17.23 -23.19 1.21
C ALA A 442 17.87 -24.00 2.34
N PHE A 443 19.15 -23.74 2.61
CA PHE A 443 19.83 -24.30 3.77
C PHE A 443 19.39 -23.64 5.08
N ALA A 444 19.37 -22.31 5.14
CA ALA A 444 18.99 -21.56 6.35
C ALA A 444 17.55 -21.88 6.81
N GLU A 445 16.63 -22.14 5.87
CA GLU A 445 15.23 -22.54 6.14
C GLU A 445 15.08 -23.85 6.93
N ARG A 446 16.15 -24.66 7.09
CA ARG A 446 16.15 -25.86 7.95
C ARG A 446 16.03 -25.53 9.44
N TYR A 447 16.47 -24.33 9.84
CA TYR A 447 16.44 -23.88 11.22
C TYR A 447 15.17 -23.03 11.45
N PRO A 448 14.22 -23.48 12.28
CA PRO A 448 13.01 -22.69 12.55
C PRO A 448 13.38 -21.38 13.27
N VAL A 449 12.80 -20.27 12.82
CA VAL A 449 12.96 -18.97 13.46
C VAL A 449 12.34 -19.01 14.85
N GLN A 450 13.14 -18.67 15.86
CA GLN A 450 12.74 -18.59 17.26
C GLN A 450 12.47 -17.14 17.65
N ARG A 451 11.35 -16.88 18.33
CA ARG A 451 11.03 -15.58 18.95
C ARG A 451 11.42 -15.64 20.43
N VAL A 452 12.49 -14.96 20.82
CA VAL A 452 13.06 -15.05 22.18
C VAL A 452 12.78 -13.83 23.08
N GLY A 453 11.87 -12.95 22.65
CA GLY A 453 11.25 -11.91 23.50
C GLY A 453 10.68 -10.71 22.73
N GLY A 454 9.36 -10.56 22.60
CA GLY A 454 8.79 -9.50 21.75
C GLY A 454 9.00 -9.75 20.24
N ASP A 455 8.34 -8.96 19.40
CA ASP A 455 8.07 -9.36 18.00
C ASP A 455 9.26 -9.25 17.05
N THR A 456 10.28 -8.46 17.40
CA THR A 456 11.48 -8.23 16.57
C THR A 456 12.71 -9.03 17.01
N ILE A 457 12.59 -9.84 18.07
CA ILE A 457 13.67 -10.64 18.64
C ILE A 457 13.65 -12.03 18.01
N LEU A 458 14.16 -12.11 16.79
CA LEU A 458 14.16 -13.31 15.96
C LEU A 458 15.57 -13.89 15.79
N GLU A 459 15.71 -15.18 16.07
CA GLU A 459 16.98 -15.92 15.98
C GLU A 459 16.80 -17.23 15.21
N LEU A 460 17.88 -17.73 14.60
CA LEU A 460 17.99 -19.15 14.24
C LEU A 460 18.72 -19.88 15.35
N TRP A 461 18.28 -21.09 15.70
CA TRP A 461 19.03 -21.95 16.63
C TRP A 461 19.70 -23.06 15.85
N VAL A 462 20.98 -22.87 15.52
CA VAL A 462 21.82 -23.86 14.83
C VAL A 462 22.53 -24.71 15.88
N PRO A 463 22.34 -26.05 15.91
CA PRO A 463 23.08 -26.91 16.82
C PRO A 463 24.60 -26.76 16.61
N ALA A 464 25.37 -26.75 17.69
CA ALA A 464 26.82 -26.54 17.63
C ALA A 464 27.53 -27.57 16.74
N GLU A 465 27.04 -28.82 16.71
CA GLU A 465 27.51 -29.90 15.86
C GLU A 465 27.26 -29.67 14.35
N GLU A 466 26.32 -28.80 13.99
CA GLU A 466 25.99 -28.45 12.60
C GLU A 466 26.72 -27.19 12.10
N LEU A 467 27.47 -26.50 12.96
CA LEU A 467 28.10 -25.22 12.61
C LEU A 467 29.10 -25.35 11.44
N ASP A 468 29.80 -26.49 11.33
CA ASP A 468 30.69 -26.75 10.20
C ASP A 468 29.92 -26.90 8.87
N GLU A 469 28.70 -27.47 8.90
CA GLU A 469 27.82 -27.50 7.73
C GLU A 469 27.29 -26.10 7.42
N PHE A 470 26.86 -25.38 8.44
CA PHE A 470 26.39 -24.01 8.30
C PHE A 470 27.43 -23.09 7.66
N ASN A 471 28.69 -23.16 8.08
CA ASN A 471 29.78 -22.39 7.50
C ASN A 471 29.99 -22.68 6.00
N ARG A 472 29.76 -23.91 5.53
CA ARG A 472 29.86 -24.26 4.09
C ARG A 472 28.76 -23.62 3.24
N HIS A 473 27.69 -23.17 3.87
CA HIS A 473 26.55 -22.52 3.22
C HIS A 473 26.58 -20.99 3.32
N ILE A 474 27.60 -20.40 3.96
CA ILE A 474 27.84 -18.95 3.90
C ILE A 474 28.21 -18.57 2.46
N VAL A 475 27.49 -17.61 1.91
CA VAL A 475 27.71 -17.06 0.57
C VAL A 475 28.45 -15.73 0.72
N GLY A 476 29.64 -15.64 0.15
CA GLY A 476 30.47 -14.44 0.26
C GLY A 476 31.29 -14.40 1.55
N ARG A 477 31.37 -13.24 2.19
CA ARG A 477 32.15 -13.02 3.42
C ARG A 477 31.26 -12.52 4.55
N ILE A 478 31.67 -12.83 5.77
CA ILE A 478 31.18 -12.19 6.97
C ILE A 478 31.77 -10.79 7.03
N GLU A 479 30.93 -9.78 7.22
CA GLU A 479 31.32 -8.37 7.24
C GLU A 479 31.07 -7.80 8.62
N ALA A 480 32.04 -7.09 9.21
CA ALA A 480 31.79 -6.28 10.39
C ALA A 480 31.14 -4.96 9.95
N VAL A 481 29.89 -4.74 10.34
CA VAL A 481 29.07 -3.58 9.90
C VAL A 481 28.90 -2.52 10.99
N GLY A 482 29.23 -2.84 12.26
CA GLY A 482 29.19 -1.87 13.36
C GLY A 482 30.11 -2.24 14.53
N GLU A 483 30.60 -1.21 15.23
CA GLU A 483 31.40 -1.29 16.47
C GLU A 483 30.74 -0.40 17.54
N TYR A 484 30.55 -0.94 18.74
CA TYR A 484 29.86 -0.28 19.86
C TYR A 484 30.72 -0.40 21.12
N ARG A 485 30.87 0.69 21.87
CA ARG A 485 31.72 0.78 23.07
C ARG A 485 30.94 1.23 24.29
#